data_AF-A0AAW0VVS3-F1
#
_entry.id   AF-A0AAW0VVS3-F1
#
_cell.length_a   1.000
_cell.length_b   1.000
_cell.length_c   1.000
_cell.angle_alpha   90.00
_cell.angle_beta   90.00
_cell.angle_gamma   90.00
#
_symmetry.space_group_name_H-M   'P 1'
#
loop_
_entity.id
_entity.type
_entity.pdbx_description
1 polymer ?
#
loop_
_entity_poly.entity_id
_entity_poly.type
_entity_poly.pdbx_seq_one_letter_code
_entity_poly.pdbx_strand_id
1 'polypeptide(L)'
;MASSSSLASKLKKKAVRVKHQKVKLFRANEPFLSVFMWGVNHTSSELSHINVPVMLMPDDFKAHSKVRVDNHLFNKENLPSHFKVKEYCPIVFRNLRERFGIDDVDFRESLTRSQPVAIDSPGRSGAAFYSSCDKM
;
A
#
# COMPACT_ATOMS: atom_id res chain seq x y z
N MET A 1 -16.26 -34.37 58.12
CA MET A 1 -15.28 -34.32 57.02
C MET A 1 -16.05 -34.26 55.70
N ALA A 2 -16.37 -33.06 55.21
CA ALA A 2 -17.06 -32.88 53.94
C ALA A 2 -16.02 -32.71 52.82
N SER A 3 -15.98 -33.63 51.86
CA SER A 3 -15.07 -33.58 50.72
C SER A 3 -15.61 -32.61 49.66
N SER A 4 -15.00 -31.43 49.57
CA SER A 4 -15.27 -30.45 48.51
C SER A 4 -14.61 -30.90 47.20
N SER A 5 -15.39 -31.43 46.26
CA SER A 5 -14.92 -31.74 44.91
C SER A 5 -14.83 -30.45 44.08
N SER A 6 -13.61 -30.01 43.79
CA SER A 6 -13.35 -28.86 42.92
C SER A 6 -13.66 -29.21 41.46
N LEU A 7 -14.78 -28.74 40.93
CA LEU A 7 -15.10 -28.82 39.51
C LEU A 7 -14.20 -27.86 38.72
N ALA A 8 -13.13 -28.39 38.13
CA ALA A 8 -12.28 -27.64 37.20
C ALA A 8 -13.08 -27.30 35.92
N SER A 9 -13.42 -26.02 35.74
CA SER A 9 -14.09 -25.52 34.55
C SER A 9 -13.13 -25.57 33.35
N LYS A 10 -13.25 -26.61 32.51
CA LYS A 10 -12.54 -26.69 31.23
C LYS A 10 -13.06 -25.61 30.28
N LEU A 11 -12.35 -24.49 30.18
CA LEU A 11 -12.61 -23.46 29.16
C LEU A 11 -12.37 -24.06 27.77
N LYS A 12 -13.46 -24.33 27.03
CA LYS A 12 -13.38 -24.76 25.62
C LYS A 12 -12.73 -23.62 24.82
N LYS A 13 -11.48 -23.80 24.40
CA LYS A 13 -10.85 -22.94 23.38
C LYS A 13 -11.68 -23.07 22.10
N LYS A 14 -12.48 -22.06 21.78
CA LYS A 14 -13.10 -21.95 20.45
C LYS A 14 -11.95 -21.82 19.45
N ALA A 15 -11.78 -22.83 18.60
CA ALA A 15 -10.88 -22.75 17.46
C ALA A 15 -11.41 -21.64 16.54
N VAL A 16 -10.78 -20.47 16.59
CA VAL A 16 -11.09 -19.38 15.67
C VAL A 16 -10.65 -19.83 14.30
N ARG A 17 -11.60 -20.15 13.42
CA ARG A 17 -11.31 -20.37 12.00
C ARG A 17 -10.86 -19.04 11.44
N VAL A 18 -9.55 -18.90 11.21
CA VAL A 18 -8.95 -17.76 10.53
C VAL A 18 -9.53 -17.72 9.11
N LYS A 19 -10.50 -16.83 8.88
CA LYS A 19 -10.98 -16.54 7.53
C LYS A 19 -9.88 -15.75 6.83
N HIS A 20 -9.27 -16.36 5.82
CA HIS A 20 -8.28 -15.69 5.00
C HIS A 20 -9.01 -14.64 4.15
N GLN A 21 -8.56 -13.39 4.24
CA GLN A 21 -9.13 -12.29 3.47
C GLN A 21 -8.85 -12.52 1.98
N LYS A 22 -9.91 -12.58 1.17
CA LYS A 22 -9.85 -12.86 -0.28
C LYS A 22 -9.59 -11.61 -1.15
N VAL A 23 -9.24 -10.47 -0.55
CA VAL A 23 -8.99 -9.23 -1.29
C VAL A 23 -7.60 -9.29 -1.95
N LYS A 24 -7.40 -8.59 -3.08
CA LYS A 24 -6.07 -8.37 -3.67
C LYS A 24 -5.13 -7.86 -2.58
N LEU A 25 -4.15 -8.67 -2.21
CA LEU A 25 -3.13 -8.31 -1.22
C LEU A 25 -1.88 -7.91 -1.98
N PHE A 26 -1.36 -6.71 -1.69
CA PHE A 26 -0.13 -6.21 -2.27
C PHE A 26 1.04 -7.00 -1.70
N ARG A 27 1.41 -8.08 -2.39
CA ARG A 27 2.50 -8.98 -2.02
C ARG A 27 3.66 -8.74 -2.96
N ALA A 28 4.84 -8.54 -2.39
CA ALA A 28 6.08 -8.50 -3.11
C ALA A 28 7.14 -9.26 -2.33
N ASN A 29 8.24 -9.59 -3.00
CA ASN A 29 9.37 -10.28 -2.38
C ASN A 29 10.07 -9.38 -1.34
N GLU A 30 9.98 -8.07 -1.52
CA GLU A 30 10.60 -7.06 -0.66
C GLU A 30 9.52 -6.24 0.08
N PRO A 31 9.65 -6.03 1.41
CA PRO A 31 8.69 -5.23 2.18
C PRO A 31 8.48 -3.82 1.64
N PHE A 32 9.54 -3.21 1.09
CA PHE A 32 9.48 -1.89 0.46
C PHE A 32 8.51 -1.86 -0.73
N LEU A 33 8.56 -2.87 -1.60
CA LEU A 33 7.70 -2.95 -2.78
C LEU A 33 6.24 -3.18 -2.38
N SER A 34 5.98 -3.98 -1.34
CA SER A 34 4.62 -4.14 -0.80
C SER A 34 4.06 -2.83 -0.25
N VAL A 35 4.86 -2.05 0.48
CA VAL A 35 4.48 -0.72 0.97
C VAL A 35 4.30 0.27 -0.18
N PHE A 36 5.15 0.22 -1.20
CA PHE A 36 5.05 1.05 -2.40
C PHE A 36 3.73 0.80 -3.14
N MET A 37 3.42 -0.46 -3.46
CA MET A 37 2.18 -0.85 -4.13
C MET A 37 0.94 -0.47 -3.30
N TRP A 38 0.99 -0.71 -1.98
CA TRP A 38 -0.07 -0.27 -1.07
C TRP A 38 -0.24 1.26 -1.10
N GLY A 39 0.88 2.00 -1.09
CA GLY A 39 0.91 3.44 -1.11
C GLY A 39 0.27 4.02 -2.37
N VAL A 40 0.67 3.54 -3.55
CA VAL A 40 0.10 3.94 -4.84
C VAL A 40 -1.40 3.65 -4.90
N ASN A 41 -1.83 2.47 -4.46
CA ASN A 41 -3.25 2.15 -4.43
C ASN A 41 -4.04 3.07 -3.49
N HIS A 42 -3.48 3.34 -2.30
CA HIS A 42 -4.12 4.21 -1.33
C HIS A 42 -4.23 5.65 -1.85
N THR A 43 -3.14 6.22 -2.35
CA THR A 43 -3.15 7.61 -2.82
C THR A 43 -4.00 7.81 -4.07
N SER A 44 -3.95 6.88 -5.02
CA SER A 44 -4.82 6.90 -6.21
C SER A 44 -6.30 6.86 -5.81
N SER A 45 -6.67 6.02 -4.83
CA SER A 45 -8.04 5.93 -4.32
C SER A 45 -8.49 7.17 -3.53
N GLU A 46 -7.58 7.83 -2.80
CA GLU A 46 -7.89 9.09 -2.12
C GLU A 46 -8.11 10.20 -3.16
N LEU A 47 -7.24 10.28 -4.16
CA LEU A 47 -7.31 11.29 -5.22
C LEU A 47 -8.55 11.17 -6.11
N SER A 48 -9.11 9.96 -6.29
CA SER A 48 -10.34 9.78 -7.06
C SER A 48 -11.56 10.46 -6.44
N HIS A 49 -11.54 10.76 -5.14
CA HIS A 49 -12.60 11.50 -4.46
C HIS A 49 -12.43 13.03 -4.56
N ILE A 50 -11.32 13.50 -5.11
CA ILE A 50 -11.01 14.92 -5.25
C ILE A 50 -11.31 15.32 -6.69
N ASN A 51 -12.08 16.40 -6.87
CA ASN A 51 -12.34 16.96 -8.19
C ASN A 51 -11.05 17.58 -8.75
N VAL A 52 -10.80 17.39 -10.05
CA VAL A 52 -9.63 17.98 -10.72
C VAL A 52 -9.82 19.50 -10.81
N PRO A 53 -8.93 20.31 -10.22
CA PRO A 53 -9.01 21.75 -10.37
C PRO A 53 -8.62 22.16 -11.79
N VAL A 54 -9.26 23.22 -12.31
CA VAL A 54 -9.00 23.75 -13.66
C VAL A 54 -7.58 24.31 -13.80
N MET A 55 -7.02 24.82 -12.70
CA MET A 55 -5.68 25.39 -12.64
C MET A 55 -4.95 24.95 -11.37
N LEU A 56 -3.63 24.77 -11.45
CA LEU A 56 -2.78 24.49 -10.29
C LEU A 56 -2.47 25.80 -9.55
N MET A 57 -2.58 25.76 -8.22
CA MET A 57 -2.22 26.86 -7.34
C MET A 57 -0.77 26.69 -6.84
N PRO A 58 -0.07 27.78 -6.47
CA PRO A 58 1.30 27.68 -5.93
C PRO A 58 1.45 26.74 -4.73
N ASP A 59 0.40 26.61 -3.91
CA ASP A 59 0.40 25.72 -2.75
C ASP A 59 0.37 24.23 -3.13
N ASP A 60 -0.16 23.89 -4.30
CA ASP A 60 -0.17 22.49 -4.80
C ASP A 60 1.25 21.95 -4.99
N PHE A 61 2.22 22.83 -5.27
CA PHE A 61 3.64 22.49 -5.42
C PHE A 61 4.37 22.31 -4.07
N LYS A 62 3.71 22.62 -2.95
CA LYS A 62 4.21 22.40 -1.59
C LYS A 62 3.40 21.36 -0.82
N ALA A 63 2.23 21.01 -1.34
CA ALA A 63 1.31 20.04 -0.74
C ALA A 63 1.95 18.65 -0.64
N HIS A 64 1.55 17.91 0.39
CA HIS A 64 1.91 16.51 0.54
C HIS A 64 0.85 15.77 1.36
N SER A 65 0.62 14.49 1.03
CA SER A 65 -0.18 13.58 1.83
C SER A 65 0.76 12.62 2.56
N LYS A 66 0.54 12.38 3.85
CA LYS A 66 1.34 11.44 4.64
C LYS A 66 0.45 10.53 5.45
N VAL A 67 0.66 9.24 5.29
CA VAL A 67 -0.12 8.21 5.96
C VAL A 67 0.82 7.33 6.77
N ARG A 68 0.43 7.06 8.01
CA ARG A 68 1.15 6.16 8.92
C ARG A 68 0.25 4.98 9.23
N VAL A 69 0.78 3.78 9.05
CA VAL A 69 0.08 2.53 9.32
C VAL A 69 0.77 1.82 10.47
N ASP A 70 -0.01 1.48 11.50
CA ASP A 70 0.42 0.72 12.67
C ASP A 70 -0.54 -0.47 12.87
N ASN A 71 -0.18 -1.63 12.30
CA ASN A 71 -0.96 -2.86 12.34
C ASN A 71 -0.52 -3.76 13.51
N HIS A 72 -1.42 -4.03 14.44
CA HIS A 72 -1.17 -4.97 15.54
C HIS A 72 -1.78 -6.35 15.24
N LEU A 73 -0.93 -7.38 15.14
CA LEU A 73 -1.34 -8.77 14.87
C LEU A 73 -2.23 -8.94 13.62
N PHE A 74 -2.09 -8.03 12.65
CA PHE A 74 -2.91 -8.00 11.42
C PHE A 74 -1.99 -7.97 10.19
N ASN A 75 -2.33 -8.79 9.18
CA ASN A 75 -1.72 -8.80 7.84
C ASN A 75 -0.17 -8.89 7.81
N LYS A 76 0.43 -9.57 8.80
CA LYS A 76 1.88 -9.61 8.99
C LYS A 76 2.62 -10.32 7.86
N GLU A 77 1.97 -11.24 7.16
CA GLU A 77 2.59 -11.98 6.07
C GLU A 77 2.66 -11.18 4.75
N ASN A 78 1.93 -10.07 4.62
CA ASN A 78 1.87 -9.31 3.36
C ASN A 78 2.40 -7.87 3.49
N LEU A 79 2.27 -7.25 4.67
CA LEU A 79 2.75 -5.89 4.90
C LEU A 79 3.51 -5.79 6.23
N PRO A 80 4.52 -4.91 6.31
CA PRO A 80 5.12 -4.54 7.58
C PRO A 80 4.08 -4.04 8.57
N SER A 81 4.29 -4.31 9.87
CA SER A 81 3.40 -3.82 10.92
C SER A 81 3.45 -2.30 11.08
N HIS A 82 4.58 -1.68 10.79
CA HIS A 82 4.76 -0.23 10.95
C HIS A 82 5.42 0.35 9.72
N PHE A 83 4.74 1.25 9.02
CA PHE A 83 5.30 1.94 7.88
C PHE A 83 4.64 3.30 7.67
N LYS A 84 5.27 4.13 6.83
CA LYS A 84 4.78 5.45 6.47
C LYS A 84 4.89 5.61 4.96
N VAL A 85 3.86 6.18 4.36
CA VAL A 85 3.85 6.57 2.94
C VAL A 85 3.68 8.08 2.89
N LYS A 86 4.43 8.73 2.00
CA LYS A 86 4.30 10.16 1.75
C LYS A 86 4.27 10.40 0.25
N GLU A 87 3.22 11.04 -0.22
CA GLU A 87 3.07 11.51 -1.59
C GLU A 87 3.28 13.02 -1.63
N TYR A 88 4.07 13.48 -2.57
CA TYR A 88 4.36 14.89 -2.78
C TYR A 88 3.51 15.42 -3.93
N CYS A 89 3.01 16.65 -3.79
CA CYS A 89 2.30 17.39 -4.82
C CYS A 89 1.23 16.55 -5.56
N PRO A 90 0.30 15.89 -4.85
CA PRO A 90 -0.55 14.85 -5.42
C PRO A 90 -1.41 15.34 -6.59
N ILE A 91 -1.95 16.56 -6.50
CA ILE A 91 -2.73 17.20 -7.57
C ILE A 91 -1.85 17.56 -8.77
N VAL A 92 -0.62 18.00 -8.53
CA VAL A 92 0.35 18.33 -9.60
C VAL A 92 0.69 17.07 -10.39
N PHE A 93 1.03 15.96 -9.72
CA PHE A 93 1.34 14.70 -10.40
C PHE A 93 0.13 14.05 -11.07
N ARG A 94 -1.08 14.28 -10.57
CA ARG A 94 -2.31 13.91 -11.28
C ARG A 94 -2.47 14.71 -12.58
N ASN A 95 -2.29 16.03 -12.53
CA ASN A 95 -2.36 16.87 -13.72
C ASN A 95 -1.25 16.53 -14.75
N LEU A 96 -0.05 16.19 -14.28
CA LEU A 96 1.01 15.71 -15.16
C LEU A 96 0.63 14.40 -15.85
N ARG A 97 0.09 13.42 -15.13
CA ARG A 97 -0.37 12.15 -15.71
C ARG A 97 -1.41 12.38 -16.81
N GLU A 98 -2.40 13.22 -16.56
CA GLU A 98 -3.41 13.61 -17.56
C GLU A 98 -2.77 14.23 -18.81
N ARG A 99 -1.82 15.17 -18.64
CA ARG A 99 -1.11 15.82 -19.77
C ARG A 99 -0.27 14.83 -20.59
N PHE A 100 0.23 13.76 -19.98
CA PHE A 100 0.95 12.69 -20.66
C PHE A 100 0.03 11.60 -21.22
N GLY A 101 -1.30 11.76 -21.10
CA GLY A 101 -2.27 10.78 -21.57
C GLY A 101 -2.29 9.48 -20.74
N ILE A 102 -1.86 9.55 -19.48
CA ILE A 102 -1.84 8.41 -18.55
C ILE A 102 -3.10 8.48 -17.69
N ASP A 103 -4.00 7.51 -17.84
CA ASP A 103 -5.19 7.40 -17.00
C ASP A 103 -4.84 7.01 -15.56
N ASP A 104 -5.60 7.54 -14.58
CA ASP A 104 -5.37 7.30 -13.16
C ASP A 104 -5.56 5.82 -12.77
N VAL A 105 -6.52 5.13 -13.40
CA VAL A 105 -6.81 3.71 -13.15
C VAL A 105 -5.73 2.84 -13.77
N ASP A 106 -5.34 3.14 -15.02
CA ASP A 106 -4.28 2.40 -15.71
C ASP A 106 -2.95 2.53 -14.96
N PHE A 107 -2.57 3.76 -14.58
CA PHE A 107 -1.38 4.01 -13.75
C PHE A 107 -1.36 3.16 -12.47
N ARG A 108 -2.50 3.10 -11.77
CA ARG A 108 -2.63 2.30 -10.55
C ARG A 108 -2.49 0.81 -10.86
N GLU A 109 -3.17 0.28 -11.88
CA GLU A 109 -3.08 -1.14 -12.21
C GLU A 109 -1.67 -1.52 -12.68
N SER A 110 -1.00 -0.71 -13.51
CA SER A 110 0.38 -0.94 -13.96
C SER A 110 1.37 -1.09 -12.80
N LEU A 111 1.20 -0.27 -11.75
CA LEU A 111 2.11 -0.26 -10.60
C LEU A 111 1.72 -1.21 -9.45
N THR A 112 0.49 -1.70 -9.42
CA THR A 112 -0.03 -2.47 -8.26
C THR A 112 -0.58 -3.85 -8.61
N ARG A 113 -0.80 -4.16 -9.89
CA ARG A 113 -1.31 -5.47 -10.33
C ARG A 113 -0.29 -6.58 -10.09
N SER A 114 1.00 -6.28 -10.23
CA SER A 114 2.08 -7.17 -9.83
C SER A 114 3.31 -6.37 -9.36
N GLN A 115 4.24 -7.03 -8.68
CA GLN A 115 5.40 -6.33 -8.12
C GLN A 115 6.28 -5.71 -9.22
N PRO A 116 6.78 -4.48 -9.03
CA PRO A 116 7.78 -3.91 -9.92
C PRO A 116 9.05 -4.77 -9.98
N VAL A 117 9.66 -4.88 -11.17
CA VAL A 117 10.84 -5.70 -11.42
C VAL A 117 12.08 -4.83 -11.39
N ALA A 118 13.08 -5.21 -10.59
CA ALA A 118 14.35 -4.49 -10.54
C ALA A 118 15.05 -4.52 -11.90
N ILE A 119 15.61 -3.38 -12.32
CA ILE A 119 16.39 -3.24 -13.54
C ILE A 119 17.85 -2.97 -13.15
N ASP A 120 18.78 -3.64 -13.83
CA ASP A 120 20.20 -3.35 -13.65
C ASP A 120 20.51 -1.92 -14.10
N SER A 121 21.02 -1.11 -13.18
CA SER A 121 21.55 0.21 -13.48
C SER A 121 22.94 0.06 -14.12
N PRO A 122 23.17 0.55 -15.35
CA PRO A 122 24.51 0.56 -15.93
C PRO A 122 25.45 1.59 -15.24
N GLY A 123 24.93 2.45 -14.37
CA GLY A 123 25.67 3.56 -13.76
C GLY A 123 26.26 3.24 -12.37
N ARG A 124 27.39 3.86 -12.02
CA ARG A 124 28.08 3.74 -10.71
C ARG A 124 27.38 4.46 -9.54
N SER A 125 26.18 4.99 -9.73
CA SER A 125 25.49 5.84 -8.75
C SER A 125 24.89 5.07 -7.56
N GLY A 126 24.84 3.74 -7.61
CA GLY A 126 24.15 2.92 -6.61
C GLY A 126 22.62 3.10 -6.61
N ALA A 127 22.08 3.77 -7.64
CA ALA A 127 20.64 3.97 -7.78
C ALA A 127 19.94 2.66 -8.16
N ALA A 128 18.87 2.33 -7.43
CA ALA A 128 17.98 1.22 -7.75
C ALA A 128 16.89 1.69 -8.72
N PHE A 129 16.66 0.92 -9.79
CA PHE A 129 15.61 1.18 -10.77
C PHE A 129 14.63 0.00 -10.79
N TYR A 130 13.36 0.31 -11.05
CA TYR A 130 12.30 -0.68 -11.16
C TYR A 130 11.44 -0.38 -12.38
N SER A 131 11.02 -1.43 -13.08
CA SER A 131 10.02 -1.37 -14.15
C SER A 131 8.67 -1.83 -13.62
N SER A 132 7.58 -1.23 -14.11
CA SER A 132 6.26 -1.87 -14.04
C SER A 132 6.28 -3.19 -14.84
N CYS A 133 5.35 -4.09 -14.51
CA CYS A 133 5.30 -5.41 -15.15
C CYS A 133 4.84 -5.40 -16.60
N ASP A 134 4.02 -4.41 -16.96
CA ASP A 134 3.46 -4.23 -18.30
C ASP A 134 4.37 -3.43 -19.23
N LYS A 135 5.41 -2.78 -18.70
CA LYS A 135 6.41 -2.02 -19.47
C LYS A 135 5.77 -1.00 -20.43
N MET A 136 4.68 -0.33 -19.99
CA MET A 136 4.10 0.80 -20.73
C MET A 136 5.12 1.91 -20.97
#